data_AF-A0A4S2SWS7-F1
#
_entry.id   AF-A0A4S2SWS7-F1
#
_cell.length_a   1.000
_cell.length_b   1.000
_cell.length_c   1.000
_cell.angle_alpha   90.00
_cell.angle_beta   90.00
_cell.angle_gamma   90.00
#
_symmetry.space_group_name_H-M   'P 1'
#
loop_
_entity.id
_entity.type
_entity.pdbx_description
1 polymer ?
#
loop_
_entity_poly.entity_id
_entity_poly.type
_entity_poly.pdbx_seq_one_letter_code
_entity_poly.pdbx_strand_id
1 'polypeptide(L)'
;MALFGPSVRVRTYRMGWRRGAVAPFLEAAAPVMAQLLEKRFRQRLEPLEVTLTVSDGLAELACRAEQTFVPGLSGRVRSKALDSARRNAREASGHVVLRPGRQGTLLLLNAEAEDLSSGDLRDVARVLCHEGVHSMQMGRPGVRAARIAYDRHGYDVELLGSGAVRAYEALVEDHEREAYGLEDDLADELLRRMK
;
A
#
# COMPACT_ATOMS: atom_id res chain seq x y z
N MET A 1 7.56 -21.59 -22.81
CA MET A 1 6.80 -21.26 -21.58
C MET A 1 7.27 -19.89 -21.11
N ALA A 2 6.47 -18.84 -21.31
CA ALA A 2 6.85 -17.50 -20.86
C ALA A 2 6.70 -17.40 -19.34
N LEU A 3 7.83 -17.27 -18.64
CA LEU A 3 7.90 -17.02 -17.20
C LEU A 3 7.45 -15.58 -16.93
N PHE A 4 6.15 -15.33 -16.88
CA PHE A 4 5.63 -14.05 -16.41
C PHE A 4 5.63 -14.05 -14.88
N GLY A 5 6.77 -13.63 -14.30
CA GLY A 5 6.83 -13.29 -12.88
C GLY A 5 5.82 -12.19 -12.51
N PRO A 6 5.63 -11.91 -11.21
CA PRO A 6 4.72 -10.86 -10.77
C PRO A 6 5.07 -9.53 -11.43
N SER A 7 4.06 -8.81 -11.95
CA SER A 7 4.27 -7.51 -12.59
C SER A 7 4.44 -6.46 -11.49
N VAL A 8 5.67 -6.35 -10.99
CA VAL A 8 6.08 -5.34 -10.02
C VAL A 8 6.76 -4.19 -10.74
N ARG A 9 6.36 -2.96 -10.42
CA ARG A 9 7.00 -1.74 -10.90
C ARG A 9 7.36 -0.86 -9.72
N VAL A 10 8.61 -0.43 -9.64
CA VAL A 10 9.08 0.52 -8.64
C VAL A 10 9.18 1.91 -9.26
N ARG A 11 8.74 2.93 -8.51
CA ARG A 11 8.77 4.34 -8.92
C ARG A 11 9.12 5.24 -7.74
N THR A 12 9.51 6.46 -8.06
CA THR A 12 9.65 7.54 -7.09
C THR A 12 8.68 8.68 -7.44
N TYR A 13 8.08 9.30 -6.44
CA TYR A 13 7.21 10.48 -6.62
C TYR A 13 7.59 11.59 -5.63
N ARG A 14 7.78 12.81 -6.12
CA ARG A 14 8.20 13.98 -5.31
C ARG A 14 9.48 13.79 -4.49
N MET A 15 10.31 12.83 -4.89
CA MET A 15 11.55 12.48 -4.18
C MET A 15 12.73 13.42 -4.48
N GLY A 16 12.63 14.32 -5.46
CA GLY A 16 13.73 15.21 -5.85
C GLY A 16 15.07 14.48 -5.93
N TRP A 17 16.07 14.99 -5.21
CA TRP A 17 17.40 14.39 -5.04
C TRP A 17 17.49 13.37 -3.88
N ARG A 18 16.43 13.19 -3.08
CA ARG A 18 16.40 12.37 -1.84
C ARG A 18 16.19 10.87 -2.08
N ARG A 19 16.61 10.34 -3.23
CA ARG A 19 16.34 8.93 -3.59
C ARG A 19 17.11 7.92 -2.73
N GLY A 20 18.27 8.33 -2.21
CA GLY A 20 19.06 7.57 -1.23
C GLY A 20 19.36 6.12 -1.63
N ALA A 21 19.78 5.31 -0.67
CA ALA A 21 19.96 3.87 -0.84
C ALA A 21 18.61 3.11 -0.90
N VAL A 22 17.53 3.72 -0.41
CA VAL A 22 16.18 3.13 -0.35
C VAL A 22 15.62 2.84 -1.73
N ALA A 23 15.70 3.77 -2.69
CA ALA A 23 15.14 3.53 -4.03
C ALA A 23 15.81 2.35 -4.76
N PRO A 24 17.16 2.27 -4.86
CA PRO A 24 17.83 1.09 -5.43
C PRO A 24 17.51 -0.20 -4.67
N PHE A 25 17.42 -0.14 -3.33
CA PHE A 25 17.02 -1.30 -2.54
C PHE A 25 15.62 -1.79 -2.93
N LEU A 26 14.64 -0.89 -3.02
CA LEU A 26 13.27 -1.23 -3.41
C LEU A 26 13.19 -1.83 -4.83
N GLU A 27 13.98 -1.31 -5.77
CA GLU A 27 14.05 -1.87 -7.14
C GLU A 27 14.51 -3.34 -7.15
N ALA A 28 15.46 -3.69 -6.28
CA ALA A 28 15.92 -5.08 -6.13
C ALA A 28 14.98 -5.93 -5.26
N ALA A 29 14.45 -5.36 -4.17
CA ALA A 29 13.68 -6.06 -3.16
C ALA A 29 12.25 -6.37 -3.59
N ALA A 30 11.56 -5.43 -4.26
CA ALA A 30 10.12 -5.55 -4.53
C ALA A 30 9.75 -6.78 -5.39
N PRO A 31 10.51 -7.16 -6.45
CA PRO A 31 10.24 -8.40 -7.18
C PRO A 31 10.44 -9.66 -6.33
N VAL A 32 11.45 -9.68 -5.45
CA VAL A 32 11.74 -10.81 -4.56
C VAL A 32 10.66 -10.93 -3.48
N MET A 33 10.25 -9.81 -2.90
CA MET A 33 9.12 -9.75 -1.96
C MET A 33 7.83 -10.27 -2.61
N ALA A 34 7.52 -9.88 -3.84
CA ALA A 34 6.34 -10.38 -4.53
C ALA A 34 6.37 -11.91 -4.70
N GLN A 35 7.50 -12.48 -5.12
CA GLN A 35 7.65 -13.94 -5.23
C GLN A 35 7.52 -14.66 -3.87
N LEU A 36 8.07 -14.05 -2.81
CA LEU A 36 7.98 -14.57 -1.45
C LEU A 36 6.51 -14.63 -0.99
N LEU A 37 5.77 -13.54 -1.18
CA LEU A 37 4.35 -13.46 -0.84
C LEU A 37 3.52 -14.44 -1.67
N GLU A 38 3.74 -14.52 -2.98
CA GLU A 38 3.01 -15.47 -3.83
C GLU A 38 3.18 -16.92 -3.35
N LYS A 39 4.41 -17.28 -2.97
CA LYS A 39 4.72 -18.59 -2.39
C LYS A 39 4.04 -18.77 -1.02
N ARG A 40 4.12 -17.77 -0.14
CA ARG A 40 3.61 -17.83 1.24
C ARG A 40 2.10 -17.98 1.28
N PHE A 41 1.39 -17.23 0.47
CA PHE A 41 -0.08 -17.21 0.40
C PHE A 41 -0.65 -18.20 -0.60
N ARG A 42 0.21 -18.87 -1.41
CA ARG A 42 -0.20 -19.80 -2.48
C ARG A 42 -1.21 -19.16 -3.43
N GLN A 43 -1.02 -17.86 -3.70
CA GLN A 43 -1.90 -17.03 -4.51
C GLN A 43 -1.02 -16.10 -5.35
N ARG A 44 -1.43 -15.83 -6.59
CA ARG A 44 -0.75 -14.84 -7.43
C ARG A 44 -1.00 -13.42 -6.91
N LEU A 45 0.05 -12.60 -6.88
CA LEU A 45 -0.05 -11.19 -6.55
C LEU A 45 -0.60 -10.44 -7.78
N GLU A 46 -1.62 -9.62 -7.58
CA GLU A 46 -2.09 -8.72 -8.64
C GLU A 46 -0.98 -7.72 -9.04
N PRO A 47 -1.03 -7.10 -10.22
CA PRO A 47 -0.02 -6.11 -10.61
C PRO A 47 0.22 -5.06 -9.52
N LEU A 48 1.47 -4.90 -9.12
CA LEU A 48 1.87 -4.07 -7.99
C LEU A 48 2.74 -2.90 -8.47
N GLU A 49 2.34 -1.68 -8.12
CA GLU A 49 3.18 -0.49 -8.26
C GLU A 49 3.67 -0.07 -6.88
N VAL A 50 4.97 -0.16 -6.62
CA VAL A 50 5.62 0.34 -5.41
C VAL A 50 6.12 1.75 -5.69
N THR A 51 5.70 2.73 -4.90
CA THR A 51 6.12 4.12 -5.05
C THR A 51 6.74 4.64 -3.76
N LEU A 52 8.02 4.96 -3.84
CA LEU A 52 8.71 5.71 -2.78
C LEU A 52 8.38 7.20 -2.94
N THR A 53 7.91 7.82 -1.88
CA THR A 53 7.49 9.23 -1.88
C THR A 53 7.70 9.90 -0.53
N VAL A 54 7.36 11.17 -0.43
CA VAL A 54 7.35 11.95 0.83
C VAL A 54 5.93 12.01 1.39
N SER A 55 5.75 12.48 2.62
CA SER A 55 4.44 12.49 3.30
C SER A 55 3.34 13.15 2.46
N ASP A 56 3.62 14.31 1.87
CA ASP A 56 2.67 15.01 0.98
C ASP A 56 2.36 14.21 -0.29
N GLY A 57 3.36 13.50 -0.83
CA GLY A 57 3.17 12.67 -2.01
C GLY A 57 2.36 11.41 -1.70
N LEU A 58 2.52 10.83 -0.51
CA LEU A 58 1.71 9.71 -0.03
C LEU A 58 0.24 10.13 0.05
N ALA A 59 -0.06 11.24 0.73
CA ALA A 59 -1.42 11.76 0.84
C ALA A 59 -2.06 12.03 -0.53
N GLU A 60 -1.33 12.68 -1.44
CA GLU A 60 -1.86 13.02 -2.76
C GLU A 60 -2.12 11.79 -3.64
N LEU A 61 -1.21 10.82 -3.64
CA LEU A 61 -1.36 9.60 -4.43
C LEU A 61 -2.49 8.72 -3.88
N ALA A 62 -2.56 8.55 -2.55
CA ALA A 62 -3.62 7.79 -1.89
C ALA A 62 -5.00 8.41 -2.16
N CYS A 63 -5.19 9.70 -1.87
CA CYS A 63 -6.45 10.39 -2.15
C CYS A 63 -6.85 10.31 -3.63
N ARG A 64 -5.89 10.49 -4.55
CA ARG A 64 -6.19 10.41 -5.99
C ARG A 64 -6.65 9.01 -6.39
N ALA A 65 -6.01 7.98 -5.83
CA ALA A 65 -6.38 6.59 -6.09
C ALA A 65 -7.80 6.29 -5.61
N GLU A 66 -8.10 6.60 -4.35
CA GLU A 66 -9.43 6.38 -3.74
C GLU A 66 -10.53 7.17 -4.45
N GLN A 67 -10.30 8.46 -4.71
CA GLN A 67 -11.27 9.33 -5.38
C GLN A 67 -11.58 8.93 -6.82
N THR A 68 -10.79 8.04 -7.43
CA THR A 68 -11.10 7.46 -8.75
C THR A 68 -12.31 6.52 -8.67
N PHE A 69 -12.58 5.92 -7.49
CA PHE A 69 -13.70 5.01 -7.27
C PHE A 69 -14.97 5.70 -6.73
N VAL A 70 -14.88 7.02 -6.51
CA VAL A 70 -15.93 7.85 -5.94
C VAL A 70 -16.28 8.99 -6.91
N PRO A 71 -17.16 8.73 -7.90
CA PRO A 71 -17.55 9.74 -8.88
C PRO A 71 -18.34 10.88 -8.24
N GLY A 72 -18.27 12.08 -8.83
CA GLY A 72 -19.12 13.21 -8.43
C GLY A 72 -18.65 14.01 -7.20
N LEU A 73 -17.47 13.72 -6.63
CA LEU A 73 -16.97 14.48 -5.48
C LEU A 73 -16.73 15.95 -5.82
N SER A 74 -17.36 16.83 -5.02
CA SER A 74 -17.12 18.28 -5.07
C SER A 74 -15.68 18.63 -4.72
N GLY A 75 -15.17 19.75 -5.26
CA GLY A 75 -13.82 20.22 -4.94
C GLY A 75 -13.59 20.44 -3.44
N ARG A 76 -14.62 20.87 -2.70
CA ARG A 76 -14.56 21.06 -1.24
C ARG A 76 -14.32 19.75 -0.50
N VAL A 77 -15.03 18.68 -0.87
CA VAL A 77 -14.86 17.35 -0.26
C VAL A 77 -13.47 16.79 -0.58
N ARG A 78 -13.02 16.93 -1.84
CA ARG A 78 -11.67 16.52 -2.24
C ARG A 78 -10.57 17.24 -1.44
N SER A 79 -10.71 18.54 -1.24
CA SER A 79 -9.74 19.33 -0.45
C SER A 79 -9.71 18.89 1.00
N LYS A 80 -10.90 18.76 1.63
CA LYS A 80 -11.00 18.34 3.04
C LYS A 80 -10.37 16.96 3.27
N ALA A 81 -10.63 16.02 2.36
CA ALA A 81 -10.05 14.69 2.41
C ALA A 81 -8.53 14.72 2.27
N LEU A 82 -8.00 15.50 1.32
CA LEU A 82 -6.56 15.67 1.15
C LEU A 82 -5.89 16.27 2.39
N ASP A 83 -6.51 17.28 3.01
CA ASP A 83 -5.97 17.88 4.23
C ASP A 83 -5.95 16.89 5.40
N SER A 84 -6.93 15.99 5.47
CA SER A 84 -6.93 14.89 6.44
C SER A 84 -5.85 13.86 6.13
N ALA A 85 -5.74 13.44 4.87
CA ALA A 85 -4.71 12.50 4.45
C ALA A 85 -3.30 13.03 4.69
N ARG A 86 -3.06 14.33 4.50
CA ARG A 86 -1.78 14.98 4.80
C ARG A 86 -1.40 14.92 6.27
N ARG A 87 -2.37 14.99 7.19
CA ARG A 87 -2.09 14.83 8.62
C ARG A 87 -1.67 13.40 8.92
N ASN A 88 -2.44 12.43 8.45
CA ASN A 88 -2.18 11.01 8.68
C ASN A 88 -0.86 10.55 8.03
N ALA A 89 -0.55 11.05 6.83
CA ALA A 89 0.63 10.65 6.08
C ALA A 89 1.96 11.00 6.79
N ARG A 90 1.98 11.95 7.71
CA ARG A 90 3.17 12.31 8.48
C ARG A 90 3.59 11.24 9.48
N GLU A 91 2.64 10.40 9.90
CA GLU A 91 2.84 9.34 10.88
C GLU A 91 2.88 7.95 10.22
N ALA A 92 2.59 7.87 8.92
CA ALA A 92 2.52 6.61 8.19
C ALA A 92 3.86 6.28 7.50
N SER A 93 4.38 5.08 7.76
CA SER A 93 5.55 4.50 7.04
C SER A 93 5.17 4.00 5.65
N GLY A 94 3.95 3.51 5.47
CA GLY A 94 3.43 3.00 4.21
C GLY A 94 1.92 3.13 4.08
N HIS A 95 1.42 2.86 2.88
CA HIS A 95 -0.01 2.72 2.63
C HIS A 95 -0.30 1.96 1.32
N VAL A 96 -1.19 0.97 1.37
CA VAL A 96 -1.72 0.30 0.16
C VAL A 96 -3.10 0.82 -0.22
N VAL A 97 -3.22 1.18 -1.49
CA VAL A 97 -4.50 1.53 -2.13
C VAL A 97 -4.73 0.76 -3.42
N LEU A 98 -5.98 0.70 -3.86
CA LEU A 98 -6.31 0.14 -5.17
C LEU A 98 -5.74 1.03 -6.28
N ARG A 99 -5.18 0.42 -7.32
CA ARG A 99 -4.63 1.20 -8.43
C ARG A 99 -5.75 1.87 -9.23
N PRO A 100 -5.68 3.20 -9.46
CA PRO A 100 -6.71 3.90 -10.22
C PRO A 100 -6.74 3.45 -11.69
N GLY A 101 -7.95 3.17 -12.20
CA GLY A 101 -8.22 2.85 -13.60
C GLY A 101 -7.66 1.52 -14.12
N ARG A 102 -7.10 0.66 -13.26
CA ARG A 102 -6.52 -0.65 -13.63
C ARG A 102 -6.73 -1.68 -12.52
N GLN A 103 -6.55 -2.96 -12.84
CA GLN A 103 -6.42 -4.02 -11.83
C GLN A 103 -5.08 -3.88 -11.10
N GLY A 104 -5.02 -4.35 -9.84
CA GLY A 104 -3.84 -4.27 -8.99
C GLY A 104 -3.87 -3.20 -7.91
N THR A 105 -2.73 -3.06 -7.24
CA THR A 105 -2.54 -2.20 -6.07
C THR A 105 -1.39 -1.22 -6.28
N LEU A 106 -1.46 -0.11 -5.55
CA LEU A 106 -0.42 0.90 -5.41
C LEU A 106 0.02 0.89 -3.95
N LEU A 107 1.27 0.51 -3.73
CA LEU A 107 1.94 0.49 -2.44
C LEU A 107 2.80 1.74 -2.33
N LEU A 108 2.45 2.60 -1.40
CA LEU A 108 3.13 3.87 -1.14
C LEU A 108 4.04 3.69 0.05
N LEU A 109 5.28 4.16 -0.05
CA LEU A 109 6.25 4.17 1.04
C LEU A 109 6.67 5.60 1.33
N ASN A 110 6.63 6.01 2.59
CA ASN A 110 7.00 7.34 3.03
C ASN A 110 8.48 7.39 3.43
N ALA A 111 9.32 7.97 2.58
CA ALA A 111 10.74 8.15 2.83
C ALA A 111 11.07 9.07 4.01
N GLU A 112 10.09 9.83 4.52
CA GLU A 112 10.24 10.73 5.67
C GLU A 112 9.83 10.08 6.99
N ALA A 113 9.22 8.90 6.95
CA ALA A 113 8.89 8.15 8.16
C ALA A 113 10.17 7.66 8.86
N GLU A 114 10.12 7.49 10.18
CA GLU A 114 11.27 7.10 11.00
C GLU A 114 11.92 5.80 10.49
N ASP A 115 11.10 4.78 10.22
CA ASP A 115 11.53 3.47 9.72
C ASP A 115 12.30 3.55 8.37
N LEU A 116 12.00 4.53 7.52
CA LEU A 116 12.59 4.63 6.19
C LEU A 116 13.71 5.68 6.12
N SER A 117 13.66 6.68 6.98
CA SER A 117 14.62 7.78 7.03
C SER A 117 15.91 7.40 7.78
N SER A 118 15.87 6.36 8.63
CA SER A 118 17.05 5.81 9.32
C SER A 118 18.12 5.29 8.35
N GLY A 119 17.70 4.84 7.16
CA GLY A 119 18.55 4.18 6.18
C GLY A 119 18.83 2.70 6.50
N ASP A 120 18.25 2.14 7.57
CA ASP A 120 18.33 0.70 7.84
C ASP A 120 17.48 -0.07 6.83
N LEU A 121 18.14 -0.88 6.00
CA LEU A 121 17.46 -1.68 4.99
C LEU A 121 16.56 -2.77 5.58
N ARG A 122 16.77 -3.16 6.85
CA ARG A 122 15.85 -4.08 7.53
C ARG A 122 14.51 -3.43 7.83
N ASP A 123 14.51 -2.19 8.28
CA ASP A 123 13.26 -1.47 8.54
C ASP A 123 12.50 -1.20 7.24
N VAL A 124 13.22 -0.82 6.18
CA VAL A 124 12.64 -0.70 4.83
C VAL A 124 12.06 -2.04 4.35
N ALA A 125 12.75 -3.16 4.58
CA ALA A 125 12.26 -4.49 4.23
C ALA A 125 11.00 -4.87 5.01
N ARG A 126 10.96 -4.56 6.31
CA ARG A 126 9.81 -4.78 7.21
C ARG A 126 8.58 -4.06 6.70
N VAL A 127 8.68 -2.74 6.47
CA VAL A 127 7.56 -1.93 5.96
C VAL A 127 7.15 -2.40 4.55
N LEU A 128 8.10 -2.69 3.66
CA LEU A 128 7.79 -3.22 2.32
C LEU A 128 7.01 -4.54 2.38
N CYS A 129 7.38 -5.45 3.30
CA CYS A 129 6.70 -6.73 3.47
C CYS A 129 5.33 -6.56 4.12
N HIS A 130 5.21 -5.72 5.14
CA HIS A 130 3.95 -5.37 5.80
C HIS A 130 2.91 -4.89 4.77
N GLU A 131 3.28 -3.84 4.02
CA GLU A 131 2.42 -3.30 2.99
C GLU A 131 2.22 -4.31 1.83
N GLY A 132 3.22 -5.12 1.52
CA GLY A 132 3.09 -6.21 0.56
C GLY A 132 2.01 -7.23 0.95
N VAL A 133 1.87 -7.54 2.24
CA VAL A 133 0.79 -8.40 2.75
C VAL A 133 -0.58 -7.75 2.51
N HIS A 134 -0.72 -6.44 2.74
CA HIS A 134 -1.96 -5.73 2.38
C HIS A 134 -2.27 -5.81 0.88
N SER A 135 -1.27 -5.72 0.01
CA SER A 135 -1.45 -5.93 -1.42
C SER A 135 -1.96 -7.35 -1.75
N MET A 136 -1.53 -8.38 -1.03
CA MET A 136 -2.09 -9.75 -1.17
C MET A 136 -3.53 -9.83 -0.68
N GLN A 137 -3.81 -9.24 0.48
CA GLN A 137 -5.14 -9.22 1.10
C GLN A 137 -6.18 -8.53 0.22
N MET A 138 -5.81 -7.47 -0.50
CA MET A 138 -6.68 -6.79 -1.47
C MET A 138 -7.16 -7.70 -2.60
N GLY A 139 -6.41 -8.76 -2.92
CA GLY A 139 -6.79 -9.77 -3.90
C GLY A 139 -7.76 -10.84 -3.37
N ARG A 140 -8.09 -10.85 -2.07
CA ARG A 140 -9.02 -11.81 -1.49
C ARG A 140 -10.46 -11.54 -1.94
N PRO A 141 -11.30 -12.58 -2.07
CA PRO A 141 -12.70 -12.41 -2.44
C PRO A 141 -13.42 -11.39 -1.53
N GLY A 142 -14.11 -10.43 -2.14
CA GLY A 142 -14.91 -9.44 -1.43
C GLY A 142 -14.13 -8.24 -0.87
N VAL A 143 -12.82 -8.33 -0.60
CA VAL A 143 -12.04 -7.26 0.04
C VAL A 143 -12.02 -5.99 -0.82
N ARG A 144 -11.75 -6.12 -2.13
CA ARG A 144 -11.76 -4.97 -3.06
C ARG A 144 -13.10 -4.24 -3.08
N ALA A 145 -14.21 -4.99 -3.11
CA ALA A 145 -15.55 -4.42 -3.14
C ALA A 145 -15.87 -3.72 -1.81
N ALA A 146 -15.50 -4.35 -0.69
CA ALA A 146 -15.67 -3.78 0.64
C ALA A 146 -14.86 -2.48 0.81
N ARG A 147 -13.60 -2.43 0.35
CA ARG A 147 -12.79 -1.20 0.35
C ARG A 147 -13.47 -0.08 -0.44
N ILE A 148 -13.91 -0.35 -1.67
CA ILE A 148 -14.58 0.66 -2.50
C ILE A 148 -15.86 1.18 -1.84
N ALA A 149 -16.66 0.29 -1.25
CA ALA A 149 -17.87 0.67 -0.54
C ALA A 149 -17.56 1.53 0.69
N TYR A 150 -16.51 1.18 1.44
CA TYR A 150 -16.06 1.94 2.59
C TYR A 150 -15.50 3.32 2.19
N ASP A 151 -14.73 3.40 1.11
CA ASP A 151 -14.26 4.69 0.56
C ASP A 151 -15.48 5.57 0.23
N ARG A 152 -16.47 5.06 -0.53
CA ARG A 152 -17.69 5.82 -0.85
C ARG A 152 -18.48 6.27 0.38
N HIS A 153 -18.47 5.47 1.44
CA HIS A 153 -19.04 5.86 2.72
C HIS A 153 -18.28 7.00 3.38
N GLY A 154 -16.95 6.91 3.49
CA GLY A 154 -16.11 7.95 4.09
C GLY A 154 -16.12 9.28 3.32
N TYR A 155 -16.47 9.25 2.04
CA TYR A 155 -16.65 10.43 1.19
C TYR A 155 -18.11 10.93 1.11
N ASP A 156 -19.02 10.40 1.93
CA ASP A 156 -20.45 10.77 1.98
C ASP A 156 -21.21 10.59 0.64
N VAL A 157 -20.79 9.64 -0.20
CA VAL A 157 -21.43 9.34 -1.49
C VAL A 157 -22.44 8.21 -1.38
N GLU A 158 -22.08 7.14 -0.66
CA GLU A 158 -22.95 5.97 -0.45
C GLU A 158 -22.85 5.56 1.01
N LEU A 159 -23.93 5.74 1.77
CA LEU A 159 -23.91 5.45 3.20
C LEU A 159 -24.00 3.93 3.44
N LEU A 160 -22.99 3.41 4.13
CA LEU A 160 -23.03 2.06 4.68
C LEU A 160 -23.84 2.05 5.99
N GLY A 161 -24.59 0.97 6.20
CA GLY A 161 -25.19 0.70 7.50
C GLY A 161 -24.10 0.47 8.55
N SER A 162 -24.37 0.81 9.81
CA SER A 162 -23.40 0.70 10.91
C SER A 162 -22.82 -0.72 11.08
N GLY A 163 -23.62 -1.76 10.81
CA GLY A 163 -23.13 -3.15 10.80
C GLY A 163 -22.10 -3.43 9.71
N ALA A 164 -22.27 -2.85 8.51
CA ALA A 164 -21.33 -2.99 7.41
C ALA A 164 -20.02 -2.21 7.66
N VAL A 165 -20.12 -1.03 8.28
CA VAL A 165 -18.96 -0.25 8.75
C VAL A 165 -18.14 -1.08 9.74
N ARG A 166 -18.77 -1.59 10.80
CA ARG A 166 -18.08 -2.42 11.81
C ARG A 166 -17.49 -3.69 11.23
N ALA A 167 -18.19 -4.35 10.31
CA ALA A 167 -17.67 -5.55 9.66
C ALA A 167 -16.42 -5.25 8.83
N TYR A 168 -16.38 -4.10 8.17
CA TYR A 168 -15.20 -3.66 7.43
C TYR A 168 -14.05 -3.26 8.37
N GLU A 169 -14.32 -2.53 9.46
CA GLU A 169 -13.31 -2.19 10.45
C GLU A 169 -12.69 -3.44 11.08
N ALA A 170 -13.50 -4.43 11.45
CA ALA A 170 -13.01 -5.72 11.96
C ALA A 170 -12.16 -6.47 10.92
N LEU A 171 -12.55 -6.43 9.64
CA LEU A 171 -11.76 -7.00 8.55
C LEU A 171 -10.38 -6.31 8.44
N VAL A 172 -10.32 -4.98 8.58
CA VAL A 172 -9.06 -4.23 8.60
C VAL A 172 -8.22 -4.64 9.80
N GLU A 173 -8.79 -4.74 11.00
CA GLU A 173 -8.06 -5.19 12.20
C GLU A 173 -7.49 -6.62 12.09
N ASP A 174 -8.23 -7.54 11.46
CA ASP A 174 -7.74 -8.88 11.15
C ASP A 174 -6.57 -8.83 10.16
N HIS A 175 -6.67 -7.97 9.14
CA HIS A 175 -5.64 -7.79 8.13
C HIS A 175 -4.35 -7.18 8.71
N GLU A 176 -4.46 -6.17 9.57
CA GLU A 176 -3.33 -5.58 10.29
C GLU A 176 -2.62 -6.61 11.17
N ARG A 177 -3.39 -7.39 11.96
CA ARG A 177 -2.80 -8.46 12.80
C ARG A 177 -2.03 -9.50 11.98
N GLU A 178 -2.57 -9.87 10.82
CA GLU A 178 -1.88 -10.79 9.92
C GLU A 178 -0.59 -10.17 9.34
N ALA A 179 -0.62 -8.90 8.93
CA ALA A 179 0.55 -8.21 8.40
C ALA A 179 1.67 -8.11 9.45
N TYR A 180 1.35 -7.61 10.65
CA TYR A 180 2.29 -7.56 11.78
C TYR A 180 2.81 -8.94 12.19
N GLY A 181 1.96 -9.96 12.16
CA GLY A 181 2.36 -11.33 12.50
C GLY A 181 3.35 -11.96 11.51
N LEU A 182 3.59 -11.33 10.35
CA LEU A 182 4.43 -11.88 9.28
C LEU A 182 5.60 -10.97 8.88
N GLU A 183 5.56 -9.67 9.18
CA GLU A 183 6.49 -8.69 8.61
C GLU A 183 7.96 -8.97 8.91
N ASP A 184 8.30 -9.37 10.14
CA ASP A 184 9.68 -9.62 10.54
C ASP A 184 10.26 -10.87 9.87
N ASP A 185 9.51 -11.97 9.89
CA ASP A 185 9.90 -13.23 9.25
C ASP A 185 10.07 -13.04 7.73
N LEU A 186 9.16 -12.30 7.11
CA LEU A 186 9.20 -11.99 5.68
C LEU A 186 10.39 -11.07 5.35
N ALA A 187 10.66 -10.05 6.18
CA ALA A 187 11.78 -9.15 5.99
C ALA A 187 13.13 -9.88 6.08
N ASP A 188 13.29 -10.73 7.10
CA ASP A 188 14.51 -11.53 7.27
C ASP A 188 14.69 -12.52 6.10
N GLU A 189 13.61 -13.16 5.63
CA GLU A 189 13.68 -14.03 4.46
C GLU A 189 13.99 -13.26 3.16
N LEU A 190 13.39 -12.09 2.96
CA LEU A 190 13.66 -11.20 1.84
C LEU A 190 15.15 -10.84 1.79
N LEU A 191 15.71 -10.36 2.91
CA LEU A 191 17.12 -9.98 3.00
C LEU A 191 18.05 -11.16 2.78
N ARG A 192 17.71 -12.38 3.25
CA ARG A 192 18.49 -13.59 2.96
C ARG A 192 18.51 -13.93 1.47
N ARG A 193 17.42 -13.70 0.75
CA ARG A 193 17.30 -13.99 -0.70
C ARG A 193 17.96 -12.94 -1.59
N MET A 194 18.26 -11.76 -1.05
CA MET A 194 18.95 -10.68 -1.77
C MET A 194 20.48 -10.75 -1.66
N LYS A 195 21.01 -11.63 -0.79
CA LYS A 195 22.44 -11.94 -0.66
C LYS A 195 22.86 -13.02 -1.64
#